data_AF-K1ZQJ4-F1
#
_entry.id   AF-K1ZQJ4-F1
#
_cell.length_a   1.000
_cell.length_b   1.000
_cell.length_c   1.000
_cell.angle_alpha   90.00
_cell.angle_beta   90.00
_cell.angle_gamma   90.00
#
_symmetry.space_group_name_H-M   'P 1'
#
loop_
_entity.id
_entity.type
_entity.pdbx_description
1 polymer ?
#
loop_
_entity_poly.entity_id
_entity_poly.type
_entity_poly.pdbx_seq_one_letter_code
_entity_poly.pdbx_strand_id
1 'polypeptide(L)'
;MENRRFLARATNSGMTAIITPRGEVLDKLDPFKESFLFQNIKLDVANSYYTQHGDTWVFTIVILSGLLFVYTIFKRLSGPVKIEF
;
A
#
# COMPACT_ATOMS: atom_id res chain seq x y z
N MET A 1 4.03 6.84 -2.83
CA MET A 1 4.49 6.06 -1.66
C MET A 1 3.56 6.28 -0.48
N GLU A 2 3.29 5.21 0.27
CA GLU A 2 2.35 5.13 1.39
C GLU A 2 2.51 6.26 2.42
N ASN A 3 3.76 6.57 2.78
CA ASN A 3 4.06 7.55 3.81
C ASN A 3 4.31 8.97 3.29
N ARG A 4 4.21 9.23 1.97
CA ARG A 4 4.55 10.52 1.35
C ARG A 4 5.86 11.15 1.86
N ARG A 5 6.87 10.32 2.11
CA ARG A 5 8.19 10.75 2.59
C ARG A 5 9.26 10.46 1.55
N PHE A 6 10.32 11.27 1.58
CA PHE A 6 11.55 10.94 0.87
C PHE A 6 12.17 9.70 1.48
N LEU A 7 12.64 8.79 0.62
CA LEU A 7 13.33 7.58 1.03
C LEU A 7 14.78 7.67 0.59
N ALA A 8 15.69 7.76 1.55
CA ALA A 8 17.12 7.59 1.33
C ALA A 8 17.46 6.11 1.51
N ARG A 9 17.76 5.41 0.42
CA ARG A 9 18.17 4.01 0.44
C ARG A 9 19.67 3.92 0.25
N ALA A 10 20.38 3.45 1.27
CA ALA A 10 21.81 3.17 1.22
C ALA A 10 22.05 1.66 1.18
N THR A 11 22.81 1.21 0.20
CA THR A 11 23.21 -0.20 0.03
C THR A 11 24.70 -0.28 -0.25
N ASN A 12 25.37 -1.29 0.30
CA ASN A 12 26.82 -1.47 0.15
C ASN A 12 27.24 -1.76 -1.30
N SER A 13 26.51 -2.65 -1.99
CA SER A 13 26.80 -3.06 -3.37
C SER A 13 25.59 -2.95 -4.31
N GLY A 14 24.40 -2.73 -3.76
CA GLY A 14 23.15 -2.53 -4.52
C GLY A 14 22.92 -1.07 -4.94
N MET A 15 21.77 -0.81 -5.56
CA MET A 15 21.38 0.55 -5.95
C MET A 15 21.08 1.44 -4.74
N THR A 16 22.06 2.27 -4.39
CA THR A 16 21.89 3.40 -3.48
C THR A 16 21.15 4.50 -4.23
N ALA A 17 20.04 4.99 -3.68
CA ALA A 17 19.17 5.93 -4.39
C ALA A 17 18.34 6.78 -3.43
N ILE A 18 17.93 7.96 -3.92
CA ILE A 18 16.97 8.83 -3.24
C ILE A 18 15.67 8.82 -4.04
N ILE A 19 14.58 8.49 -3.34
CA ILE A 19 13.26 8.33 -3.93
C ILE A 19 12.32 9.39 -3.35
N THR A 20 11.53 10.03 -4.21
CA THR A 20 10.55 11.05 -3.82
C THR A 20 9.35 10.44 -3.08
N PRO A 21 8.57 11.24 -2.34
CA PRO A 21 7.25 10.87 -1.83
C PRO A 21 6.29 10.25 -2.86
N ARG A 22 6.47 10.60 -4.14
CA ARG A 22 5.67 10.07 -5.25
C ARG A 22 6.14 8.69 -5.73
N GLY A 23 7.36 8.30 -5.38
CA GLY A 23 7.98 7.04 -5.79
C GLY A 23 8.92 7.16 -6.98
N GLU A 24 9.28 8.39 -7.37
CA GLU A 24 10.23 8.65 -8.45
C GLU A 24 11.66 8.62 -7.91
N VAL A 25 12.60 8.06 -8.66
CA VAL A 25 14.02 8.07 -8.30
C VAL A 25 14.60 9.42 -8.71
N LEU A 26 15.01 10.24 -7.74
CA LEU A 26 15.66 11.53 -7.99
C LEU A 26 17.10 11.36 -8.42
N ASP A 27 17.81 10.47 -7.73
CA ASP A 27 19.22 10.22 -7.96
C ASP A 27 19.57 8.80 -7.54
N LYS A 28 20.54 8.19 -8.21
CA LYS A 28 20.98 6.82 -7.96
C LYS A 28 22.46 6.64 -8.30
N LEU A 29 23.12 5.79 -7.52
CA LEU A 29 24.46 5.31 -7.81
C LEU A 29 24.41 4.04 -8.65
N ASP A 30 25.41 3.89 -9.51
CA ASP A 30 25.66 2.63 -10.19
C ASP A 30 26.04 1.56 -9.15
N PRO A 31 25.48 0.35 -9.26
CA PRO A 31 25.84 -0.74 -8.37
C PRO A 31 27.29 -1.18 -8.59
N PHE A 32 27.91 -1.72 -7.53
CA PHE A 32 29.30 -2.22 -7.52
C PHE A 32 30.40 -1.19 -7.83
N LYS A 33 30.13 0.11 -7.70
CA LYS A 33 31.14 1.17 -7.75
C LYS A 33 31.22 1.92 -6.43
N GLU A 34 32.44 2.15 -5.96
CA GLU A 34 32.68 3.02 -4.82
C GLU A 34 32.38 4.47 -5.22
N SER A 35 31.37 5.06 -4.57
CA SER A 35 30.86 6.39 -4.90
C SER A 35 30.10 6.97 -3.71
N PHE A 36 29.86 8.28 -3.74
CA PHE A 36 29.08 9.00 -2.74
C PHE A 36 27.90 9.70 -3.41
N LEU A 37 26.77 9.76 -2.70
CA LEU A 37 25.55 10.41 -3.16
C LEU A 37 25.13 11.46 -2.14
N PHE A 38 25.13 12.73 -2.56
CA PHE A 38 24.80 13.87 -1.71
C PHE A 38 23.63 14.63 -2.33
N GLN A 39 22.54 14.79 -1.58
CA GLN A 39 21.35 15.46 -2.08
C GLN A 39 20.58 16.17 -0.96
N ASN A 40 20.05 17.34 -1.29
CA ASN A 40 19.15 18.07 -0.40
C ASN A 40 17.73 17.49 -0.51
N ILE A 41 17.25 16.85 0.56
CA ILE A 41 15.88 16.36 0.68
C ILE A 41 15.06 17.29 1.58
N LYS A 42 13.80 17.53 1.22
CA LYS A 42 12.86 18.25 2.08
C LYS A 42 12.19 17.25 3.02
N LEU A 43 12.23 17.53 4.32
CA LEU A 43 11.48 16.75 5.31
C LEU A 43 10.03 17.26 5.30
N ASP A 44 9.17 16.53 4.60
CA ASP A 44 7.73 16.81 4.60
C ASP A 44 7.07 16.07 5.78
N VAL A 45 6.30 16.80 6.58
CA VAL A 45 5.60 16.30 7.79
C VAL A 45 4.14 15.96 7.48
N ALA A 46 3.72 16.09 6.21
CA ALA A 46 2.35 15.80 5.81
C ALA A 46 2.03 14.30 5.94
N ASN A 47 1.21 13.95 6.95
CA ASN A 47 0.65 12.61 7.09
C ASN A 47 -0.27 12.32 5.90
N SER A 48 -0.02 11.24 5.17
CA SER A 48 -0.92 10.80 4.10
C SER A 48 -2.25 10.33 4.71
N TYR A 49 -3.34 10.38 3.93
CA TYR A 49 -4.65 9.89 4.38
C TYR A 49 -4.58 8.42 4.83
N TYR A 50 -3.74 7.63 4.17
CA TYR A 50 -3.45 6.24 4.52
C TYR A 50 -2.71 6.13 5.87
N THR A 51 -1.73 7.00 6.16
CA THR A 51 -1.05 6.99 7.47
C THR A 51 -1.99 7.34 8.63
N GLN A 52 -3.06 8.12 8.39
CA GLN A 52 -4.03 8.49 9.43
C GLN A 52 -5.13 7.45 9.66
N HIS A 53 -5.61 6.78 8.60
CA HIS A 53 -6.75 5.86 8.67
C HIS A 53 -6.36 4.38 8.49
N GLY A 54 -5.10 4.10 8.15
CA GLY A 54 -4.58 2.75 7.91
C GLY A 54 -5.45 1.95 6.93
N ASP A 55 -5.60 0.66 7.22
CA ASP A 55 -6.39 -0.29 6.42
C ASP A 55 -7.86 -0.38 6.81
N THR A 56 -8.37 0.51 7.67
CA THR A 56 -9.76 0.44 8.19
C THR A 56 -10.81 0.43 7.08
N TRP A 57 -10.59 1.18 6.00
CA TRP A 57 -11.44 1.17 4.81
C TRP A 57 -11.42 -0.19 4.08
N VAL A 58 -10.25 -0.80 3.97
CA VAL A 58 -10.07 -2.11 3.34
C VAL A 58 -10.79 -3.18 4.15
N PHE A 59 -10.67 -3.16 5.48
CA PHE A 59 -11.41 -4.08 6.35
C PHE A 59 -12.93 -3.95 6.19
N THR A 60 -13.45 -2.74 6.03
CA THR A 60 -14.89 -2.51 5.84
C THR A 60 -15.39 -3.18 4.56
N ILE A 61 -14.66 -3.01 3.45
CA ILE A 61 -15.00 -3.63 2.15
C ILE A 61 -14.88 -5.15 2.22
N VAL A 62 -13.84 -5.68 2.87
CA VAL A 62 -13.62 -7.12 3.01
C VAL A 62 -14.73 -7.76 3.83
N ILE A 63 -15.15 -7.14 4.94
CA ILE A 63 -16.23 -7.62 5.78
C ILE A 63 -17.55 -7.63 4.99
N LEU A 64 -17.89 -6.53 4.31
CA LEU A 64 -19.11 -6.46 3.50
C LEU A 64 -19.12 -7.49 2.37
N SER A 65 -17.99 -7.66 1.68
CA SER A 65 -17.86 -8.67 0.62
C SER A 65 -17.98 -10.10 1.18
N GLY A 66 -17.38 -10.36 2.34
CA GLY A 66 -17.50 -11.64 3.04
C GLY A 66 -18.93 -11.93 3.48
N LEU A 67 -19.64 -10.95 4.05
CA LEU A 67 -21.04 -11.08 4.43
C LEU A 67 -21.95 -11.36 3.24
N LEU A 68 -21.76 -10.65 2.12
CA LEU A 68 -22.50 -10.89 0.88
C LEU A 68 -22.20 -12.28 0.32
N PHE A 69 -20.94 -12.70 0.33
CA PHE A 69 -20.54 -14.02 -0.14
C PHE A 69 -21.19 -15.14 0.70
N VAL A 70 -21.13 -15.01 2.02
CA VAL A 70 -21.79 -15.92 2.97
C VAL A 70 -23.31 -15.91 2.75
N TYR A 71 -23.94 -14.74 2.64
CA TYR A 71 -25.37 -14.62 2.36
C TYR A 71 -25.77 -15.31 1.04
N THR A 72 -24.94 -15.17 -0.01
CA THR A 72 -25.19 -15.80 -1.31
C THR A 72 -25.07 -17.31 -1.22
N ILE A 73 -24.09 -17.81 -0.46
CA ILE A 73 -23.93 -19.25 -0.18
C ILE A 73 -25.12 -19.79 0.62
N PHE A 74 -25.54 -19.11 1.69
CA PHE A 74 -26.71 -19.49 2.48
C PHE A 74 -27.97 -19.48 1.64
N LYS A 75 -28.22 -18.43 0.84
CA LYS A 75 -29.38 -18.37 -0.06
C LYS A 75 -29.37 -19.46 -1.12
N ARG A 76 -28.18 -19.84 -1.61
CA ARG A 76 -28.03 -20.94 -2.58
C ARG A 76 -28.24 -22.32 -1.93
N LEU A 77 -27.83 -22.48 -0.67
CA LEU A 77 -28.04 -23.72 0.11
C LEU A 77 -29.49 -23.86 0.60
N SER A 78 -30.14 -22.75 0.95
CA SER A 78 -31.56 -22.67 1.31
C SER A 78 -32.46 -22.63 0.06
N GLY A 79 -32.25 -23.56 -0.88
CA GLY A 79 -33.06 -23.73 -2.10
C GLY A 79 -34.58 -23.61 -1.86
N PRO A 80 -35.35 -23.27 -2.91
CA PRO A 80 -36.61 -22.53 -2.83
C PRO A 80 -37.51 -23.08 -1.74
N VAL A 81 -37.90 -22.22 -0.78
CA VAL A 81 -39.00 -22.52 0.14
C VAL A 81 -40.22 -22.78 -0.74
N LYS A 82 -40.54 -24.06 -0.93
CA LYS A 82 -41.82 -24.49 -1.50
C LYS A 82 -42.88 -24.12 -0.48
N ILE A 83 -43.46 -22.95 -0.65
CA ILE A 83 -44.72 -22.59 0.00
C ILE A 83 -45.80 -23.22 -0.87
N GLU A 84 -46.16 -24.47 -0.57
CA GLU A 84 -47.39 -25.07 -1.11
C GLU A 84 -48.58 -24.48 -0.33
N PHE A 85 -49.52 -23.89 -1.09
CA PHE A 85 -50.85 -23.48 -0.64
C PHE A 85 -51.85 -24.61 -0.92
#